data_AF-A0A932I5V0-F1
#
_entry.id   AF-A0A932I5V0-F1
#
_cell.length_a   1.000
_cell.length_b   1.000
_cell.length_c   1.000
_cell.angle_alpha   90.00
_cell.angle_beta   90.00
_cell.angle_gamma   90.00
#
_symmetry.space_group_name_H-M   'P 1'
#
loop_
_entity.id
_entity.type
_entity.pdbx_description
1 polymer ?
#
loop_
_entity_poly.entity_id
_entity_poly.type
_entity_poly.pdbx_seq_one_letter_code
_entity_poly.pdbx_strand_id
1 'polypeptide(L)'
;MKQLVLVAVFLAGGLSAARAQDYINATHSTAETVLKKKYPAKKHHSPVTVSVDTIRVLWKGPAGARTEYIYAFDDNHLCFSETIITHCDSCLTGYLQQVLDKKNFGWKKINENQYISRFADNLMIELSADEALHSFSVLRVDWTRELYDMLIKD
;
A
#
# COMPACT_ATOMS: atom_id res chain seq x y z
N MET A 1 29.99 -38.56 -21.17
CA MET A 1 30.62 -37.24 -20.90
C MET A 1 29.52 -36.20 -20.75
N LYS A 2 29.55 -35.53 -19.59
CA LYS A 2 28.73 -34.43 -19.03
C LYS A 2 27.68 -33.76 -19.95
N GLN A 3 26.39 -33.96 -19.62
CA GLN A 3 25.34 -33.00 -19.98
C GLN A 3 25.37 -31.85 -18.98
N LEU A 4 25.64 -30.62 -19.45
CA LEU A 4 25.48 -29.40 -18.68
C LEU A 4 23.98 -29.08 -18.60
N VAL A 5 23.41 -29.20 -17.40
CA VAL A 5 22.10 -28.62 -17.09
C VAL A 5 22.31 -27.13 -16.84
N LEU A 6 21.94 -26.29 -17.81
CA LEU A 6 21.83 -24.85 -17.63
C LEU A 6 20.58 -24.57 -16.79
N VAL A 7 20.75 -24.43 -15.49
CA VAL A 7 19.73 -23.85 -14.60
C VAL A 7 19.72 -22.35 -14.88
N ALA A 8 18.81 -21.92 -15.74
CA ALA A 8 18.49 -20.51 -15.90
C ALA A 8 17.80 -20.04 -14.61
N VAL A 9 18.58 -19.48 -13.69
CA VAL A 9 18.07 -18.74 -12.54
C VAL A 9 17.41 -17.48 -13.10
N PHE A 10 16.09 -17.55 -13.28
CA PHE A 10 15.25 -16.36 -13.45
C PHE A 10 15.32 -15.56 -12.16
N LEU A 11 16.33 -14.69 -12.05
CA LEU A 11 16.29 -13.52 -11.19
C LEU A 11 15.21 -12.58 -11.75
N ALA A 12 13.96 -12.94 -11.52
CA ALA A 12 12.85 -12.00 -11.59
C ALA A 12 13.01 -11.04 -10.41
N GLY A 13 13.97 -10.11 -10.55
CA GLY A 13 14.01 -8.87 -9.81
C GLY A 13 12.83 -8.02 -10.26
N GLY A 14 11.62 -8.45 -9.90
CA GLY A 14 10.45 -7.62 -10.00
C GLY A 14 10.72 -6.39 -9.16
N LEU A 15 10.82 -5.23 -9.81
CA LEU A 15 10.50 -3.98 -9.16
C LEU A 15 9.04 -4.11 -8.72
N SER A 16 8.81 -4.68 -7.54
CA SER A 16 7.52 -4.60 -6.89
C SER A 16 7.27 -3.12 -6.70
N ALA A 17 6.37 -2.53 -7.50
CA ALA A 17 5.76 -1.26 -7.16
C ALA A 17 5.35 -1.31 -5.68
N ALA A 18 5.40 -0.22 -4.93
CA ALA A 18 4.75 -0.21 -3.61
C ALA A 18 3.29 -0.56 -3.85
N ARG A 19 2.92 -1.78 -3.48
CA ARG A 19 1.53 -2.20 -3.43
C ARG A 19 1.07 -1.81 -2.05
N ALA A 20 0.01 -1.01 -1.98
CA ALA A 20 -0.61 -0.78 -0.69
C ALA A 20 -0.96 -2.14 -0.06
N GLN A 21 -0.96 -2.21 1.28
CA GLN A 21 -1.16 -3.37 2.16
C GLN A 21 0.09 -4.19 2.52
N ASP A 22 1.25 -3.93 1.93
CA ASP A 22 2.45 -4.76 2.19
C ASP A 22 3.08 -4.50 3.57
N TYR A 23 2.75 -3.37 4.19
CA TYR A 23 3.33 -2.92 5.44
C TYR A 23 2.33 -2.86 6.59
N ILE A 24 1.02 -3.06 6.36
CA ILE A 24 0.05 -3.17 7.46
C ILE A 24 0.54 -4.25 8.45
N ASN A 25 0.61 -3.89 9.73
CA ASN A 25 1.18 -4.66 10.86
C ASN A 25 2.70 -4.86 10.84
N ALA A 26 3.43 -4.32 9.86
CA ALA A 26 4.87 -4.24 9.95
C ALA A 26 5.26 -3.22 11.02
N THR A 27 6.35 -3.50 11.73
CA THR A 27 6.90 -2.52 12.66
C THR A 27 7.47 -1.33 11.89
N HIS A 28 7.48 -0.16 12.53
CA HIS A 28 8.10 1.06 12.00
C HIS A 28 9.52 0.82 11.48
N SER A 29 10.38 0.18 12.28
CA SER A 29 11.76 -0.15 11.90
C SER A 29 11.86 -1.05 10.67
N THR A 30 10.94 -2.01 10.53
CA THR A 30 10.88 -2.93 9.38
C THR A 30 10.48 -2.17 8.12
N ALA A 31 9.41 -1.36 8.21
CA ALA A 31 8.96 -0.53 7.11
C ALA A 31 10.05 0.45 6.67
N GLU A 32 10.70 1.15 7.61
CA GLU A 32 11.80 2.05 7.33
C GLU A 32 12.93 1.37 6.56
N THR A 33 13.39 0.21 7.05
CA THR A 33 14.50 -0.54 6.43
C THR A 33 14.16 -0.94 5.00
N VAL A 34 12.96 -1.50 4.78
CA VAL A 34 12.53 -1.96 3.46
C VAL A 34 12.33 -0.77 2.51
N LEU A 35 11.69 0.31 2.98
CA LEU A 35 11.40 1.49 2.16
C LEU A 35 12.69 2.23 1.77
N LYS A 36 13.66 2.41 2.68
CA LYS A 36 14.96 3.01 2.35
C LYS A 36 15.75 2.17 1.34
N LYS A 37 15.67 0.84 1.43
CA LYS A 37 16.30 -0.06 0.45
C LYS A 37 15.64 0.05 -0.92
N LYS A 38 14.31 0.13 -0.95
CA LYS A 38 13.50 0.20 -2.18
C LYS A 38 13.59 1.55 -2.88
N TYR A 39 13.65 2.62 -2.09
CA TYR A 39 13.74 4.00 -2.56
C TYR A 39 15.06 4.62 -2.06
N PRO A 40 16.21 4.18 -2.61
CA PRO A 40 17.51 4.65 -2.15
C PRO A 40 17.68 6.15 -2.40
N ALA A 41 18.31 6.82 -1.44
CA ALA A 41 18.65 8.23 -1.57
C ALA A 41 19.55 8.47 -2.80
N LYS A 42 19.34 9.61 -3.48
CA LYS A 42 20.20 10.06 -4.58
C LYS A 42 20.87 11.36 -4.17
N LYS A 43 22.21 11.36 -4.13
CA LYS A 43 23.03 12.51 -3.72
C LYS A 43 22.53 13.11 -2.39
N HIS A 44 21.86 14.26 -2.43
CA HIS A 44 21.41 15.03 -1.26
C HIS A 44 19.90 14.93 -1.00
N HIS A 45 19.17 14.10 -1.74
CA HIS A 45 17.73 13.96 -1.57
C HIS A 45 17.34 12.50 -1.29
N SER A 46 16.85 12.25 -0.08
CA SER A 46 16.15 11.02 0.26
C SER A 46 14.70 11.15 -0.21
N PRO A 47 14.15 10.19 -0.97
CA PRO A 47 12.71 10.12 -1.23
C PRO A 47 11.93 9.67 0.01
N VAL A 48 12.59 9.13 1.04
CA VAL A 48 11.99 8.64 2.28
C VAL A 48 12.23 9.64 3.41
N THR A 49 11.16 10.14 4.01
CA THR A 49 11.14 10.97 5.22
C THR A 49 10.58 10.14 6.37
N VAL A 50 11.27 10.11 7.51
CA VAL A 50 10.91 9.29 8.67
C VAL A 50 10.64 10.19 9.86
N SER A 51 9.49 9.99 10.49
CA SER A 51 9.07 10.58 11.76
C SER A 51 8.74 9.45 12.75
N VAL A 52 8.37 9.80 13.99
CA VAL A 52 8.03 8.81 15.03
C VAL A 52 6.79 7.99 14.66
N ASP A 53 5.77 8.65 14.13
CA ASP A 53 4.44 8.10 13.86
C ASP A 53 4.18 7.83 12.36
N THR A 54 5.09 8.28 11.50
CA THR A 54 4.88 8.29 10.06
C THR A 54 6.15 8.05 9.27
N ILE A 55 6.03 7.35 8.14
CA ILE A 55 7.05 7.30 7.09
C ILE A 55 6.40 7.79 5.80
N ARG A 56 7.04 8.74 5.13
CA ARG A 56 6.57 9.29 3.85
C ARG A 56 7.56 8.93 2.75
N VAL A 57 7.04 8.51 1.59
CA VAL A 57 7.85 8.26 0.39
C VAL A 57 7.33 9.11 -0.75
N LEU A 58 8.17 10.02 -1.24
CA LEU A 58 7.90 10.77 -2.46
C LEU A 58 8.57 10.09 -3.65
N TRP A 59 7.78 9.38 -4.44
CA TRP A 59 8.24 8.74 -5.66
C TRP A 59 8.00 9.63 -6.88
N LYS A 60 9.04 9.76 -7.71
CA LYS A 60 8.96 10.46 -9.00
C LYS A 60 8.96 9.42 -10.11
N GLY A 61 7.82 9.26 -10.76
CA GLY A 61 7.65 8.39 -11.90
C GLY A 61 8.17 8.99 -13.22
N PRO A 62 7.99 8.28 -14.34
CA PRO A 62 8.27 8.79 -15.67
C PRO A 62 7.53 10.11 -15.95
N ALA A 63 8.10 10.96 -16.81
CA ALA A 63 7.52 12.24 -17.21
C ALA A 63 7.21 13.24 -16.06
N GLY A 64 7.79 13.05 -14.87
CA GLY A 64 7.63 13.98 -13.75
C GLY A 64 6.40 13.72 -12.87
N ALA A 65 5.65 12.65 -13.15
CA ALA A 65 4.60 12.11 -12.28
C ALA A 65 5.09 11.99 -10.84
N ARG A 66 4.27 12.43 -9.87
CA ARG A 66 4.59 12.30 -8.43
C ARG A 66 3.53 11.47 -7.74
N THR A 67 4.00 10.51 -6.95
CA THR A 67 3.17 9.71 -6.05
C THR A 67 3.76 9.82 -4.65
N GLU A 68 2.93 10.16 -3.68
CA GLU A 68 3.28 10.12 -2.27
C GLU A 68 2.67 8.87 -1.63
N TYR A 69 3.49 8.14 -0.88
CA TYR A 69 3.04 7.05 -0.02
C TYR A 69 3.22 7.50 1.42
N ILE A 70 2.18 7.38 2.24
CA ILE A 70 2.23 7.71 3.66
C ILE A 70 1.90 6.44 4.44
N TYR A 71 2.80 6.06 5.33
CA TYR A 71 2.65 4.93 6.24
C TYR A 71 2.48 5.48 7.64
N ALA A 72 1.36 5.19 8.31
CA ALA A 72 1.06 5.66 9.66
C ALA A 72 1.15 4.50 10.66
N PHE A 73 1.73 4.78 11.83
CA PHE A 73 2.05 3.80 12.87
C PHE A 73 1.31 4.14 14.16
N ASP A 74 0.84 3.11 14.85
CA ASP A 74 0.17 3.24 16.15
C ASP A 74 1.19 3.37 17.31
N ASP A 75 0.70 3.48 18.53
CA ASP A 75 1.53 3.57 19.74
C ASP A 75 2.33 2.27 20.00
N ASN A 76 1.95 1.15 19.37
CA ASN A 76 2.73 -0.10 19.39
C ASN A 76 3.78 -0.15 18.27
N HIS A 77 3.95 0.95 17.53
CA HIS A 77 4.82 1.08 16.36
C HIS A 77 4.48 0.11 15.22
N LEU A 78 3.22 -0.31 15.11
CA LEU A 78 2.71 -1.13 14.02
C LEU A 78 2.00 -0.25 13.00
N CYS A 79 2.29 -0.47 11.72
CA CYS A 79 1.62 0.25 10.64
C CYS A 79 0.14 -0.10 10.63
N PHE A 80 -0.73 0.89 10.84
CA PHE A 80 -2.18 0.71 10.78
C PHE A 80 -2.79 1.31 9.51
N SER A 81 -2.04 2.12 8.75
CA SER A 81 -2.55 2.70 7.51
C SER A 81 -1.46 2.95 6.46
N GLU A 82 -1.83 2.74 5.20
CA GLU A 82 -1.08 3.09 4.02
C GLU A 82 -1.93 3.97 3.09
N THR A 83 -1.54 5.23 2.93
CA THR A 83 -2.19 6.19 2.02
C THR A 83 -1.37 6.36 0.75
N ILE A 84 -2.04 6.34 -0.39
CA ILE A 84 -1.45 6.67 -1.70
C ILE A 84 -2.08 7.94 -2.21
N ILE A 85 -1.26 8.95 -2.51
CA ILE A 85 -1.67 10.21 -3.12
C ILE A 85 -0.99 10.31 -4.49
N THR A 86 -1.78 10.57 -5.53
CA THR A 86 -1.30 10.72 -6.90
C THR A 86 -1.84 12.02 -7.52
N HIS A 87 -1.51 12.26 -8.78
CA HIS A 87 -1.81 13.49 -9.51
C HIS A 87 -2.71 13.24 -10.73
N CYS A 88 -3.26 12.02 -10.87
CA CYS A 88 -4.08 11.65 -12.02
C CYS A 88 -5.07 10.53 -11.70
N ASP A 89 -6.28 10.57 -12.28
CA ASP A 89 -7.34 9.58 -12.03
C ASP A 89 -6.98 8.18 -12.53
N SER A 90 -6.34 8.09 -13.70
CA SER A 90 -5.89 6.80 -14.23
C SER A 90 -4.79 6.19 -13.37
N CYS A 91 -3.96 7.02 -12.73
CA CYS A 91 -2.96 6.61 -11.76
C CYS A 91 -3.66 6.06 -10.51
N LEU A 92 -4.65 6.78 -9.98
CA LEU A 92 -5.41 6.39 -8.80
C LEU A 92 -6.09 5.04 -9.02
N THR A 93 -6.78 4.92 -10.15
CA THR A 93 -7.44 3.68 -10.59
C THR A 93 -6.43 2.54 -10.71
N GLY A 94 -5.26 2.79 -11.31
CA GLY A 94 -4.20 1.79 -11.45
C GLY A 94 -3.61 1.32 -10.12
N TYR A 95 -3.43 2.20 -9.14
CA TYR A 95 -2.96 1.82 -7.80
C TYR A 95 -4.06 1.10 -7.01
N LEU A 96 -5.30 1.59 -7.06
CA LEU A 96 -6.44 0.96 -6.41
C LEU A 96 -6.67 -0.46 -6.95
N GLN A 97 -6.58 -0.66 -8.27
CA GLN A 97 -6.72 -1.99 -8.86
C GLN A 97 -5.65 -2.96 -8.37
N GLN A 98 -4.39 -2.52 -8.21
CA GLN A 98 -3.32 -3.37 -7.66
C GLN A 98 -3.61 -3.83 -6.23
N VAL A 99 -4.30 -3.00 -5.45
CA VAL A 99 -4.71 -3.25 -4.07
C VAL A 99 -5.90 -4.22 -4.03
N LEU A 100 -6.87 -4.03 -4.93
CA LEU A 100 -8.04 -4.90 -5.09
C LEU A 100 -7.70 -6.27 -5.72
N ASP A 101 -6.61 -6.37 -6.48
CA ASP A 101 -6.18 -7.61 -7.13
C ASP A 101 -5.55 -8.62 -6.17
N LYS A 102 -5.24 -8.21 -4.94
CA LYS A 102 -4.83 -9.12 -3.86
C LYS A 102 -6.06 -9.90 -3.35
N LYS A 103 -6.42 -10.96 -4.09
CA LYS A 103 -7.65 -11.75 -3.90
C LYS A 103 -7.76 -12.42 -2.53
N ASN A 104 -6.65 -12.61 -1.83
CA ASN A 104 -6.62 -13.16 -0.48
C ASN A 104 -7.43 -12.30 0.51
N PHE A 105 -7.58 -11.00 0.28
CA PHE A 105 -8.36 -10.13 1.17
C PHE A 105 -9.87 -10.14 0.90
N GLY A 106 -10.33 -10.72 -0.22
CA GLY A 106 -11.75 -10.83 -0.54
C GLY A 106 -12.51 -9.51 -0.52
N TRP A 107 -11.92 -8.45 -1.09
CA TRP A 107 -12.48 -7.10 -1.11
C TRP A 107 -13.93 -7.05 -1.62
N LYS A 108 -14.79 -6.38 -0.86
CA LYS A 108 -16.18 -6.06 -1.22
C LYS A 108 -16.36 -4.56 -1.21
N LYS A 109 -16.96 -4.01 -2.26
CA LYS A 109 -17.37 -2.60 -2.30
C LYS A 109 -18.63 -2.44 -1.45
N ILE A 110 -18.65 -1.48 -0.53
CA ILE A 110 -19.81 -1.22 0.34
C ILE A 110 -20.52 0.10 -0.01
N ASN A 111 -19.80 1.04 -0.62
CA ASN A 111 -20.36 2.25 -1.23
C ASN A 111 -19.36 2.79 -2.27
N GLU A 112 -19.64 3.97 -2.84
CA GLU A 112 -18.83 4.59 -3.88
C GLU A 112 -17.35 4.75 -3.51
N ASN A 113 -17.08 5.04 -2.23
CA ASN A 113 -15.76 5.44 -1.74
C ASN A 113 -15.12 4.40 -0.81
N GLN A 114 -15.79 3.28 -0.52
CA GLN A 114 -15.30 2.34 0.48
C GLN A 114 -15.37 0.88 0.03
N TYR A 115 -14.31 0.15 0.38
CA TYR A 115 -14.22 -1.30 0.26
C TYR A 115 -13.82 -1.89 1.60
N ILE A 116 -14.28 -3.10 1.89
CA ILE A 116 -13.92 -3.83 3.10
C ILE A 116 -13.40 -5.22 2.74
N SER A 117 -12.42 -5.71 3.50
CA SER A 117 -11.87 -7.05 3.32
C SER A 117 -12.82 -8.11 3.90
N ARG A 118 -12.38 -9.37 3.93
CA ARG A 118 -12.98 -10.37 4.84
C ARG A 118 -12.78 -9.91 6.28
N PHE A 119 -13.69 -10.31 7.15
CA PHE A 119 -13.60 -10.02 8.58
C PHE A 119 -12.29 -10.48 9.22
N ALA A 120 -11.73 -11.62 8.81
CA ALA A 120 -10.48 -12.12 9.39
C ALA A 120 -9.28 -11.20 9.14
N ASP A 121 -9.34 -10.38 8.09
CA ASP A 121 -8.25 -9.48 7.70
C ASP A 121 -8.40 -8.09 8.34
N ASN A 122 -9.63 -7.66 8.69
CA ASN A 122 -9.93 -6.39 9.37
C ASN A 122 -9.32 -5.16 8.67
N LEU A 123 -9.53 -5.05 7.36
CA LEU A 123 -9.05 -3.93 6.55
C LEU A 123 -10.20 -3.21 5.83
N MET A 124 -10.02 -1.90 5.67
CA MET A 124 -10.85 -1.02 4.86
C MET A 124 -9.99 -0.29 3.83
N ILE A 125 -10.55 -0.06 2.65
CA ILE A 125 -10.05 0.92 1.69
C ILE A 125 -11.02 2.09 1.70
N GLU A 126 -10.51 3.30 1.83
CA GLU A 126 -11.28 4.53 1.78
C GLU A 126 -10.68 5.46 0.72
N LEU A 127 -11.49 5.80 -0.28
CA LEU A 127 -11.16 6.78 -1.30
C LEU A 127 -11.50 8.18 -0.78
N SER A 128 -10.66 9.16 -1.10
CA SER A 128 -10.97 10.56 -0.78
C SER A 128 -12.27 11.00 -1.45
N ALA A 129 -13.18 11.58 -0.67
CA ALA A 129 -14.39 12.21 -1.19
C ALA A 129 -14.10 13.56 -1.89
N ASP A 130 -12.94 14.16 -1.60
CA ASP A 130 -12.47 15.35 -2.31
C ASP A 130 -11.80 14.92 -3.62
N GLU A 131 -12.48 15.18 -4.74
CA GLU A 131 -11.99 14.87 -6.09
C GLU A 131 -10.68 15.60 -6.44
N ALA A 132 -10.37 16.72 -5.77
CA ALA A 132 -9.08 17.39 -5.94
C ALA A 132 -7.92 16.59 -5.35
N LEU A 133 -8.20 15.65 -4.45
CA LEU A 133 -7.24 14.75 -3.83
C LEU A 133 -7.38 13.36 -4.42
N HIS A 134 -6.64 13.07 -5.50
CA HIS A 134 -6.55 11.73 -6.07
C HIS A 134 -5.82 10.79 -5.10
N SER A 135 -6.55 10.26 -4.11
CA SER A 135 -5.97 9.45 -3.05
C SER A 135 -6.92 8.39 -2.51
N PHE A 136 -6.33 7.34 -1.95
CA PHE A 136 -7.03 6.39 -1.10
C PHE A 136 -6.11 5.92 0.01
N SER A 137 -6.72 5.44 1.09
CA SER A 137 -6.03 4.80 2.21
C SER A 137 -6.47 3.35 2.33
N VAL A 138 -5.52 2.48 2.65
CA VAL A 138 -5.82 1.16 3.20
C VAL A 138 -5.53 1.23 4.69
N LEU A 139 -6.48 0.86 5.53
CA LEU A 139 -6.34 0.98 6.98
C LEU A 139 -6.87 -0.25 7.70
N ARG A 140 -6.26 -0.54 8.84
CA ARG A 140 -6.74 -1.51 9.80
C ARG A 140 -7.90 -0.92 10.58
N VAL A 141 -8.91 -1.73 10.81
CA VAL A 141 -10.18 -1.35 11.42
C VAL A 141 -10.62 -2.42 12.40
N ASP A 142 -10.91 -2.02 13.63
CA ASP A 142 -11.34 -2.95 14.67
C ASP A 142 -12.86 -3.08 14.68
N TRP A 143 -13.38 -3.84 13.72
CA TRP A 143 -14.81 -4.13 13.67
C TRP A 143 -15.19 -5.31 14.56
N THR A 144 -16.35 -5.21 15.20
CA THR A 144 -17.04 -6.37 15.75
C THR A 144 -17.67 -7.19 14.61
N ARG A 145 -17.99 -8.46 14.88
CA ARG A 145 -18.66 -9.32 13.89
C ARG A 145 -19.99 -8.71 13.48
N GLU A 146 -20.72 -8.17 14.44
CA GLU A 146 -22.04 -7.57 14.25
C GLU A 146 -21.97 -6.37 13.31
N LEU A 147 -21.00 -5.47 13.52
CA LEU A 147 -20.79 -4.31 12.66
C LEU A 147 -20.40 -4.73 11.24
N TYR A 148 -19.49 -5.70 11.11
CA TYR A 148 -19.09 -6.23 9.81
C TYR A 148 -20.29 -6.81 9.04
N ASP A 149 -21.12 -7.60 9.71
CA ASP A 149 -22.29 -8.23 9.11
C ASP A 149 -23.36 -7.20 8.71
N MET A 150 -23.41 -6.04 9.36
CA MET A 150 -24.26 -4.92 8.93
C MET A 150 -23.74 -4.27 7.65
N LEU A 151 -22.42 -4.10 7.50
CA LEU A 151 -21.81 -3.41 6.35
C LEU A 151 -21.89 -4.21 5.04
N ILE A 152 -22.06 -5.54 5.10
CA ILE A 152 -22.10 -6.43 3.92
C ILE A 152 -23.52 -6.83 3.48
N LYS A 153 -24.56 -6.33 4.14
CA LYS A 153 -25.96 -6.78 3.93
C LYS A 153 -26.73 -5.96 2.89
N ASP A 154 -26.13 -4.92 2.34
CA ASP A 154 -26.64 -4.18 1.18
C ASP A 154 -26.07 -4.74 -0.14
#